data_AF-A0A0N4UWT3-F1
#
_entry.id   AF-A0A0N4UWT3-F1
#
_cell.length_a   1.000
_cell.length_b   1.000
_cell.length_c   1.000
_cell.angle_alpha   90.00
_cell.angle_beta   90.00
_cell.angle_gamma   90.00
#
_symmetry.space_group_name_H-M   'P 1'
#
loop_
_entity.id
_entity.type
_entity.pdbx_description
1 polymer ?
#
loop_
_entity_poly.entity_id
_entity_poly.type
_entity_poly.pdbx_seq_one_letter_code
_entity_poly.pdbx_strand_id
1 'polypeptide(L)'
;LCKRKKYYILEIKFLFKQPGINKEHLFCYKCIRGEAKEVVDGSGKLDLLGIPCMSGDSCPNVLFWNDIRKALPSTLKKRLSAMIQDANLRASGMEIESCKICGFSGIPELPKEQDQIFRCPECGAQHCR
;
A
#
# COMPACT_ATOMS: atom_id res chain seq x y z
N LEU A 1 13.37 -21.69 -3.37
CA LEU A 1 13.19 -21.78 -1.89
C LEU A 1 14.31 -21.00 -1.20
N CYS A 2 14.06 -19.78 -0.75
CA CYS A 2 15.08 -18.97 -0.07
C CYS A 2 15.38 -19.53 1.33
N LYS A 3 16.20 -20.57 1.41
CA LYS A 3 16.87 -20.99 2.65
C LYS A 3 18.07 -20.07 2.87
N ARG A 4 17.95 -19.00 3.65
CA ARG A 4 19.10 -18.16 4.06
C ARG A 4 18.99 -17.84 5.55
N LYS A 5 19.51 -18.73 6.40
CA LYS A 5 20.88 -18.73 6.96
C LYS A 5 21.04 -17.67 8.05
N LYS A 6 21.14 -18.17 9.29
CA LYS A 6 21.69 -17.49 10.48
C LYS A 6 22.99 -16.77 10.11
N TYR A 7 23.00 -15.45 10.06
CA TYR A 7 24.22 -14.66 10.18
C TYR A 7 23.93 -13.37 10.94
N TYR A 8 24.64 -13.22 12.05
CA TYR A 8 24.79 -12.00 12.82
C TYR A 8 25.46 -10.94 11.94
N ILE A 9 24.83 -9.78 11.79
CA ILE A 9 25.45 -8.47 11.57
C ILE A 9 24.42 -7.45 12.07
N LEU A 10 24.87 -6.54 12.92
CA LEU A 10 24.10 -5.44 13.51
C LEU A 10 23.41 -4.61 12.41
N GLU A 11 22.11 -4.34 12.57
CA GLU A 11 21.42 -3.07 12.23
C GLU A 11 19.88 -3.26 12.21
N ILE A 12 19.24 -2.64 13.21
CA ILE A 12 17.82 -2.25 13.31
C ILE A 12 16.79 -3.30 12.87
N LYS A 13 16.41 -4.16 13.82
CA LYS A 13 15.27 -5.08 13.71
C LYS A 13 13.96 -4.32 13.96
N PHE A 14 13.02 -4.35 13.00
CA PHE A 14 11.64 -3.96 13.29
C PHE A 14 10.90 -5.18 13.84
N LEU A 15 10.44 -5.07 15.08
CA LEU A 15 9.54 -6.02 15.73
C LEU A 15 8.10 -5.67 15.33
N PHE A 16 7.45 -6.55 14.60
CA PHE A 16 6.03 -6.44 14.28
C PHE A 16 5.25 -7.43 15.14
N LYS A 17 4.49 -6.91 16.11
CA LYS A 17 3.65 -7.70 17.00
C LYS A 17 2.20 -7.24 16.87
N GLN A 18 1.33 -8.12 16.38
CA GLN A 18 -0.12 -7.92 16.45
C GLN A 18 -0.69 -8.75 17.62
N PRO A 19 -1.74 -8.26 18.31
CA PRO A 19 -2.38 -9.01 19.38
C PRO A 19 -3.10 -10.23 18.81
N GLY A 20 -2.69 -11.44 19.21
CA GLY A 20 -3.34 -12.71 18.85
C GLY A 20 -2.47 -13.74 18.12
N ILE A 21 -1.26 -13.37 17.66
CA ILE A 21 -0.35 -14.31 16.97
C ILE A 21 1.01 -14.33 17.67
N ASN A 22 1.35 -15.47 18.27
CA ASN A 22 2.59 -15.67 19.04
C ASN A 22 3.86 -15.87 18.17
N LYS A 23 3.81 -15.58 16.87
CA LYS A 23 4.97 -15.70 15.96
C LYS A 23 5.44 -14.32 15.52
N GLU A 24 6.60 -13.91 16.04
CA GLU A 24 7.28 -12.68 15.62
C GLU A 24 8.12 -12.98 14.36
N HIS A 25 7.81 -12.27 13.27
CA HIS A 25 8.61 -12.34 12.04
C HIS A 25 9.46 -11.08 11.89
N LEU A 26 10.76 -11.27 11.74
CA LEU A 26 11.73 -10.19 11.61
C LEU A 26 12.20 -10.08 10.16
N PHE A 27 12.16 -8.88 9.60
CA PHE A 27 12.63 -8.59 8.26
C PHE A 27 13.66 -7.47 8.29
N CYS A 28 14.72 -7.60 7.50
CA CYS A 28 15.68 -6.52 7.33
C CYS A 28 15.14 -5.47 6.35
N TYR A 29 15.72 -4.27 6.39
CA TYR A 29 15.35 -3.19 5.46
C TYR A 29 15.45 -3.58 3.99
N LYS A 30 16.42 -4.44 3.62
CA LYS A 30 16.57 -4.91 2.23
C LYS A 30 15.38 -5.75 1.79
N CYS A 31 14.87 -6.64 2.65
CA CYS A 31 13.68 -7.44 2.35
C CYS A 31 12.44 -6.54 2.22
N ILE A 32 12.26 -5.60 3.16
CA ILE A 32 11.13 -4.65 3.12
C ILE A 32 11.16 -3.80 1.84
N ARG A 33 12.34 -3.31 1.42
CA ARG A 33 12.51 -2.57 0.17
C ARG A 33 12.20 -3.42 -1.06
N GLY A 34 12.68 -4.67 -1.08
CA GLY A 34 12.42 -5.61 -2.15
C GLY A 34 10.93 -5.84 -2.33
N GLU A 35 10.24 -6.16 -1.24
CA GLU A 35 8.81 -6.40 -1.26
C GLU A 35 8.02 -5.15 -1.67
N ALA A 36 8.36 -3.99 -1.11
CA ALA A 36 7.74 -2.73 -1.50
C ALA A 36 7.92 -2.42 -2.99
N LYS A 37 9.06 -2.82 -3.57
CA LYS A 37 9.30 -2.68 -5.01
C LYS A 37 8.40 -3.63 -5.81
N GLU A 38 8.31 -4.91 -5.45
CA GLU A 38 7.42 -5.87 -6.11
C GLU A 38 5.96 -5.40 -6.08
N VAL A 39 5.49 -4.87 -4.93
CA VAL A 39 4.14 -4.30 -4.81
C VAL A 39 3.93 -3.13 -5.78
N VAL A 40 4.90 -2.22 -5.83
CA VAL A 40 4.83 -1.02 -6.68
C VAL A 40 4.98 -1.35 -8.18
N ASP A 41 5.68 -2.42 -8.51
CA ASP A 41 5.85 -2.93 -9.87
C ASP A 41 4.67 -3.84 -10.31
N GLY A 42 3.73 -4.13 -9.39
CA GLY A 42 2.47 -4.83 -9.68
C GLY A 42 2.50 -6.35 -9.48
N SER A 43 3.62 -6.92 -9.04
CA SER A 43 3.77 -8.35 -8.74
C SER A 43 3.49 -8.71 -7.28
N GLY A 44 3.53 -7.72 -6.37
CA GLY A 44 3.35 -7.90 -4.94
C GLY A 44 1.91 -7.71 -4.44
N LYS A 45 1.67 -8.08 -3.18
CA LYS A 45 0.37 -7.89 -2.52
C LYS A 45 0.37 -6.63 -1.66
N LEU A 46 -0.72 -5.88 -1.70
CA LEU A 46 -0.92 -4.69 -0.89
C LEU A 46 -2.09 -4.89 0.07
N ASP A 47 -1.91 -4.45 1.31
CA ASP A 47 -2.96 -4.36 2.32
C ASP A 47 -3.33 -2.88 2.54
N LEU A 48 -4.53 -2.62 3.04
CA LEU A 48 -5.03 -1.28 3.36
C LEU A 48 -4.13 -0.53 4.34
N LEU A 49 -3.45 -1.27 5.22
CA LEU A 49 -2.60 -0.70 6.28
C LEU A 49 -1.10 -0.79 5.95
N GLY A 50 -0.71 -1.47 4.86
CA GLY A 50 0.69 -1.67 4.50
C GLY A 50 0.93 -2.87 3.60
N ILE A 51 1.95 -3.68 3.93
CA ILE A 51 2.34 -4.86 3.15
C ILE A 51 2.05 -6.13 3.97
N PRO A 52 1.39 -7.16 3.43
CA PRO A 52 1.20 -8.43 4.13
C PRO A 52 2.51 -9.05 4.60
N CYS A 53 2.47 -9.81 5.70
CA CYS A 53 3.65 -10.50 6.19
C CYS A 53 4.20 -11.45 5.12
N MET A 54 5.49 -11.30 4.81
CA MET A 54 6.20 -12.14 3.83
C MET A 54 6.53 -13.56 4.34
N SER A 55 6.05 -13.94 5.53
CA SER A 55 6.29 -15.29 6.05
C SER A 55 5.50 -16.32 5.24
N GLY A 56 6.16 -17.41 4.86
CA GLY A 56 5.56 -18.50 4.07
C GLY A 56 4.46 -19.28 4.81
N ASP A 57 4.28 -19.04 6.11
CA ASP A 57 3.31 -19.74 6.98
C ASP A 57 1.88 -19.16 6.89
N SER A 58 1.51 -18.47 5.80
CA SER A 58 0.21 -17.79 5.67
C SER A 58 -0.11 -16.89 6.88
N CYS A 59 0.87 -16.10 7.30
CA CYS A 59 0.73 -15.20 8.44
C CYS A 59 -0.19 -14.02 8.07
N PRO A 60 -1.30 -13.77 8.80
CA PRO A 60 -2.23 -12.69 8.50
C PRO A 60 -1.74 -11.32 9.01
N ASN A 61 -0.56 -11.24 9.61
CA ASN A 61 -0.01 -9.97 10.09
C ASN A 61 0.31 -9.04 8.91
N VAL A 62 0.25 -7.73 9.19
CA VAL A 62 0.61 -6.69 8.22
C VAL A 62 1.83 -5.92 8.74
N LEU A 63 2.75 -5.63 7.81
CA LEU A 63 3.85 -4.70 8.00
C LEU A 63 3.30 -3.28 7.79
N PHE A 64 2.99 -2.61 8.89
CA PHE A 64 2.33 -1.31 8.86
C PHE A 64 3.14 -0.24 8.14
N TRP A 65 2.46 0.57 7.32
CA TRP A 65 3.04 1.67 6.57
C TRP A 65 3.90 2.60 7.43
N ASN A 66 3.44 2.95 8.64
CA ASN A 66 4.14 3.87 9.55
C ASN A 66 5.53 3.40 9.95
N ASP A 67 5.74 2.09 9.98
CA ASP A 67 7.01 1.45 10.34
C ASP A 67 7.89 1.25 9.10
N ILE A 68 7.33 0.67 8.03
CA ILE A 68 8.09 0.36 6.82
C ILE A 68 8.51 1.61 6.04
N ARG A 69 7.76 2.71 6.11
CA ARG A 69 8.08 3.94 5.35
C ARG A 69 9.45 4.54 5.68
N LYS A 70 10.00 4.25 6.88
CA LYS A 70 11.34 4.68 7.31
C LYS A 70 12.44 3.89 6.60
N ALA A 71 12.12 2.68 6.15
CA ALA A 71 13.02 1.82 5.41
C ALA A 71 13.16 2.23 3.94
N LEU A 72 12.17 2.91 3.36
CA LEU A 72 12.03 3.05 1.91
C LEU A 72 12.71 4.32 1.36
N PRO A 73 13.31 4.26 0.16
CA PRO A 73 13.75 5.46 -0.54
C PRO A 73 12.55 6.34 -0.93
N SER A 74 12.79 7.64 -1.11
CA SER A 74 11.74 8.66 -1.32
C SER A 74 10.82 8.35 -2.52
N THR A 75 11.36 7.79 -3.60
CA THR A 75 10.61 7.41 -4.80
C THR A 75 9.62 6.28 -4.54
N LEU A 76 10.08 5.17 -3.94
CA LEU A 76 9.21 4.06 -3.55
C LEU A 76 8.20 4.48 -2.48
N LYS A 77 8.60 5.33 -1.54
CA LYS A 77 7.72 5.84 -0.49
C LYS A 77 6.52 6.59 -1.08
N LYS A 78 6.74 7.48 -2.06
CA LYS A 78 5.64 8.22 -2.71
C LYS A 78 4.68 7.28 -3.44
N ARG A 79 5.22 6.34 -4.24
CA ARG A 79 4.41 5.39 -5.03
C ARG A 79 3.60 4.47 -4.12
N LEU A 80 4.21 3.86 -3.12
CA LEU A 80 3.52 2.95 -2.21
C LEU A 80 2.47 3.67 -1.36
N SER A 81 2.75 4.91 -0.93
CA SER A 81 1.77 5.72 -0.21
C SER A 81 0.52 6.00 -1.05
N ALA A 82 0.69 6.34 -2.33
CA ALA A 82 -0.43 6.60 -3.24
C ALA A 82 -1.27 5.34 -3.44
N MET A 83 -0.64 4.17 -3.60
CA MET A 83 -1.36 2.90 -3.73
C MET A 83 -2.14 2.54 -2.46
N ILE A 84 -1.57 2.76 -1.28
CA ILE A 84 -2.27 2.51 0.00
C ILE A 84 -3.47 3.44 0.15
N GLN A 85 -3.33 4.72 -0.21
CA GLN A 85 -4.43 5.67 -0.18
C GLN A 85 -5.55 5.25 -1.14
N ASP A 86 -5.21 4.91 -2.37
CA ASP A 86 -6.16 4.44 -3.37
C ASP A 86 -6.87 3.14 -2.95
N ALA A 87 -6.14 2.19 -2.35
CA ALA A 87 -6.74 0.97 -1.80
C ALA A 87 -7.70 1.27 -0.64
N ASN A 88 -7.33 2.19 0.27
CA ASN A 88 -8.20 2.63 1.36
C ASN A 88 -9.48 3.31 0.85
N LEU A 89 -9.36 4.15 -0.18
CA LEU A 89 -10.51 4.74 -0.83
C LEU A 89 -11.42 3.61 -1.35
N ARG A 90 -10.90 2.70 -2.19
CA ARG A 90 -11.72 1.60 -2.77
C ARG A 90 -12.40 0.74 -1.70
N ALA A 91 -11.74 0.48 -0.58
CA ALA A 91 -12.27 -0.32 0.51
C ALA A 91 -13.29 0.40 1.41
N SER A 92 -13.37 1.73 1.34
CA SER A 92 -14.36 2.51 2.10
C SER A 92 -15.81 2.27 1.66
N GLY A 93 -16.02 1.59 0.53
CA GLY A 93 -17.34 1.38 -0.05
C GLY A 93 -17.96 2.65 -0.63
N MET A 94 -17.19 3.74 -0.70
CA MET A 94 -17.59 4.99 -1.35
C MET A 94 -17.41 4.85 -2.86
N GLU A 95 -18.36 5.38 -3.64
CA GLU A 95 -18.20 5.49 -5.09
C GLU A 95 -17.05 6.45 -5.38
N ILE A 96 -15.97 5.91 -5.94
CA ILE A 96 -14.80 6.70 -6.35
C ILE A 96 -14.80 6.81 -7.85
N GLU A 97 -14.53 8.01 -8.30
CA GLU A 97 -14.40 8.28 -9.72
C GLU A 97 -12.99 8.76 -10.03
N SER A 98 -12.48 8.24 -11.13
CA SER A 98 -11.12 8.51 -11.60
C SER A 98 -11.17 9.25 -12.92
N CYS A 99 -10.41 10.35 -13.01
CA CYS A 99 -10.23 11.11 -14.24
C CYS A 99 -9.52 10.25 -15.29
N LYS A 100 -10.17 10.08 -16.46
CA LYS A 100 -9.63 9.33 -17.59
C LYS A 100 -8.41 9.98 -18.26
N ILE A 101 -8.14 11.25 -17.97
CA ILE A 101 -7.04 12.01 -18.59
C ILE A 101 -5.78 12.01 -17.74
N CYS A 102 -5.89 12.34 -16.44
CA CYS A 102 -4.72 12.49 -15.57
C CYS A 102 -4.59 11.40 -14.48
N GLY A 103 -5.61 10.55 -14.30
CA GLY A 103 -5.59 9.49 -13.29
C GLY A 103 -5.89 9.96 -11.86
N PHE A 104 -6.32 11.21 -11.66
CA PHE A 104 -6.82 11.68 -10.36
C PHE A 104 -8.03 10.85 -9.92
N SER A 105 -8.04 10.34 -8.70
CA SER A 105 -9.17 9.61 -8.10
C SER A 105 -9.70 10.38 -6.90
N GLY A 106 -11.03 10.52 -6.81
CA GLY A 106 -11.67 11.23 -5.70
C GLY A 106 -13.08 10.73 -5.42
N ILE A 107 -13.60 11.10 -4.24
CA ILE A 107 -14.99 10.86 -3.87
C ILE A 107 -15.80 12.08 -4.33
N PRO A 108 -16.77 11.91 -5.22
CA PRO A 108 -17.66 12.99 -5.64
C PRO A 108 -18.55 13.44 -4.48
N GLU A 109 -18.78 14.76 -4.39
CA GLU A 109 -19.65 15.34 -3.35
C GLU A 109 -21.13 14.95 -3.52
N LEU A 110 -21.55 14.76 -4.78
CA LEU A 110 -22.92 14.41 -5.14
C LEU A 110 -22.99 13.02 -5.78
N PRO A 111 -24.04 12.25 -5.50
CA PRO A 111 -24.27 10.96 -6.14
C PRO A 111 -24.60 11.16 -7.64
N LYS A 112 -24.40 10.12 -8.44
CA LYS A 112 -24.50 10.16 -9.91
C LYS A 112 -25.87 10.60 -10.43
N GLU A 113 -26.93 10.38 -9.66
CA GLU A 113 -28.29 10.80 -10.01
C GLU A 113 -28.47 12.32 -9.96
N GLN A 114 -27.67 13.02 -9.15
CA GLN A 114 -27.76 14.48 -8.96
C GLN A 114 -26.72 15.23 -9.79
N ASP A 115 -25.58 14.60 -10.08
CA ASP A 115 -24.57 15.15 -10.96
C ASP A 115 -24.01 14.05 -11.86
N GLN A 116 -24.28 14.14 -13.16
CA GLN A 116 -23.85 13.16 -14.17
C GLN A 116 -22.50 13.51 -14.82
N ILE A 117 -21.89 14.64 -14.46
CA ILE A 117 -20.66 15.13 -15.08
C ILE A 117 -19.52 15.15 -14.04
N PHE A 118 -18.50 14.33 -14.25
CA PHE A 118 -17.28 14.41 -13.44
C PHE A 118 -16.47 15.61 -13.91
N ARG A 119 -16.06 16.46 -12.98
CA ARG A 119 -15.17 17.60 -13.24
C ARG A 119 -13.87 17.38 -12.48
N CYS A 120 -12.79 17.17 -13.21
CA CYS A 120 -11.49 16.94 -12.58
C CYS A 120 -10.95 18.26 -11.98
N PRO A 121 -10.68 18.34 -10.67
CA PRO A 121 -10.12 19.54 -10.05
C PRO A 121 -8.66 19.82 -10.45
N GLU A 122 -7.93 18.79 -10.89
CA GLU A 122 -6.51 18.90 -11.25
C GLU A 122 -6.32 19.40 -12.68
N CYS A 123 -6.96 18.77 -13.67
CA CYS A 123 -6.77 19.09 -15.09
C CYS A 123 -7.95 19.78 -15.76
N GLY A 124 -9.07 19.98 -15.05
CA GLY A 124 -10.28 20.60 -15.58
C GLY A 124 -11.05 19.75 -16.60
N ALA A 125 -10.59 18.53 -16.92
CA ALA A 125 -11.27 17.65 -17.84
C ALA A 125 -12.68 17.28 -17.33
N GLN A 126 -13.63 17.20 -18.26
CA GLN A 126 -15.00 16.81 -17.97
C GLN A 126 -15.36 15.54 -18.73
N HIS A 127 -16.01 14.59 -18.06
CA HIS A 127 -16.55 13.41 -18.71
C HIS A 127 -17.83 12.95 -18.01
N CYS A 128 -18.67 12.20 -18.74
CA CYS A 128 -19.80 11.54 -18.13
C CYS A 128 -19.31 10.56 -17.05
N ARG A 129 -20.09 10.53 -15.96
CA ARG A 129 -19.95 9.60 -14.84
C ARG A 129 -20.55 8.27 -15.21
#